data_AF-A0A937I4S9-F1
#
_entry.id   AF-A0A937I4S9-F1
#
_cell.length_a   1.000
_cell.length_b   1.000
_cell.length_c   1.000
_cell.angle_alpha   90.00
_cell.angle_beta   90.00
_cell.angle_gamma   90.00
#
_symmetry.space_group_name_H-M   'P 1'
#
loop_
_entity.id
_entity.type
_entity.pdbx_description
1 polymer ?
#
loop_
_entity_poly.entity_id
_entity_poly.type
_entity_poly.pdbx_seq_one_letter_code
_entity_poly.pdbx_strand_id
1 'polypeptide(L)'
;MTILEIIQIISVVFGTLIAAPLIVSKKYNKRLIGLYAIAAGSFLAMIVQLHAGLYYFFFASAFWLLNSAHAIRKMLRTNKGIF
;
A
#
# COMPACT_ATOMS: atom_id res chain seq x y z
N MET A 1 5.27 24.39 3.00
CA MET A 1 4.88 22.97 3.11
C MET A 1 5.17 22.48 4.50
N THR A 2 4.18 21.88 5.16
CA THR A 2 4.36 21.24 6.48
C THR A 2 4.89 19.83 6.32
N ILE A 3 5.49 19.28 7.38
CA ILE A 3 6.02 17.90 7.35
C ILE A 3 4.93 16.85 7.06
N LEU A 4 3.68 17.13 7.46
CA LEU A 4 2.52 16.29 7.18
C LEU A 4 2.16 16.26 5.69
N GLU A 5 2.26 17.38 4.98
CA GLU A 5 2.04 17.45 3.53
C GLU A 5 3.10 16.65 2.77
N ILE A 6 4.36 16.69 3.23
CA ILE A 6 5.44 15.88 2.65
C ILE A 6 5.13 14.39 2.83
N ILE A 7 4.67 13.97 4.02
CA ILE A 7 4.27 12.58 4.28
C ILE A 7 3.07 12.16 3.42
N GLN A 8 2.09 13.05 3.19
CA GLN A 8 0.96 12.78 2.28
C GLN A 8 1.43 12.59 0.84
N ILE A 9 2.32 13.45 0.34
CA ILE A 9 2.84 13.32 -1.02
C ILE A 9 3.59 11.98 -1.17
N ILE A 10 4.46 11.65 -0.22
CA ILE A 10 5.18 10.37 -0.20
C ILE A 10 4.19 9.19 -0.16
N SER A 11 3.16 9.28 0.69
CA SER A 11 2.11 8.27 0.79
C SER A 11 1.41 8.02 -0.55
N VAL A 12 1.06 9.07 -1.28
CA VAL A 12 0.41 8.97 -2.60
C VAL A 12 1.36 8.42 -3.67
N VAL A 13 2.63 8.86 -3.65
CA VAL A 13 3.63 8.37 -4.60
C VAL A 13 3.85 6.87 -4.43
N PHE A 14 4.04 6.39 -3.19
CA PHE A 14 4.23 4.96 -2.93
C PHE A 14 2.93 4.16 -3.09
N GLY A 15 1.83 4.65 -2.51
CA GLY A 15 0.55 3.95 -2.46
C GLY A 15 -0.17 3.86 -3.80
N THR A 16 0.10 4.80 -4.73
CA THR A 16 -0.64 4.91 -5.99
C THR A 16 0.30 4.95 -7.19
N LEU A 17 1.20 5.94 -7.27
CA LEU A 17 1.99 6.20 -8.47
C LEU A 17 2.93 5.04 -8.82
N ILE A 18 3.62 4.51 -7.80
CA ILE A 18 4.55 3.40 -7.93
C ILE A 18 3.79 2.07 -7.88
N ALA A 19 2.85 1.93 -6.94
CA ALA A 19 2.10 0.71 -6.74
C ALA A 19 1.24 0.28 -7.94
N ALA A 20 0.51 1.20 -8.58
CA ALA A 20 -0.43 0.90 -9.65
C ALA A 20 0.23 0.20 -10.86
N PRO A 21 1.30 0.74 -11.49
CA PRO A 21 1.94 0.07 -12.62
C PRO A 21 2.63 -1.24 -12.21
N LEU A 22 3.13 -1.33 -10.97
CA LEU A 22 3.77 -2.54 -10.45
C LEU A 22 2.78 -3.69 -10.24
N ILE A 23 1.58 -3.41 -9.72
CA ILE A 23 0.53 -4.40 -9.49
C ILE A 23 -0.05 -4.96 -10.78
N VAL A 24 -0.18 -4.14 -11.81
CA VAL A 24 -0.69 -4.55 -13.13
C VAL A 24 0.34 -5.41 -13.89
N SER A 25 1.60 -5.44 -13.43
CA SER A 25 2.63 -6.25 -14.06
C SER A 25 2.34 -7.76 -13.99
N LYS A 26 2.56 -8.47 -15.10
CA LYS A 26 2.45 -9.94 -15.16
C LYS A 26 3.53 -10.67 -14.35
N LYS A 27 4.64 -9.99 -14.02
CA LYS A 27 5.76 -10.60 -13.27
C LYS A 27 5.44 -10.68 -11.78
N TYR A 28 5.53 -11.88 -11.20
CA TYR A 28 5.29 -12.13 -9.77
C TYR A 28 6.05 -11.16 -8.86
N ASN A 29 7.36 -11.02 -9.05
CA ASN A 29 8.20 -10.13 -8.23
C ASN A 29 7.75 -8.66 -8.30
N LYS A 30 7.37 -8.18 -9.50
CA LYS A 30 6.92 -6.79 -9.68
C LYS A 30 5.57 -6.55 -9.00
N ARG A 31 4.64 -7.50 -9.12
CA ARG A 31 3.34 -7.42 -8.47
C ARG A 31 3.46 -7.47 -6.93
N LEU A 32 4.37 -8.28 -6.41
CA LEU A 32 4.65 -8.35 -4.97
C LEU A 32 5.21 -7.03 -4.44
N ILE A 33 6.18 -6.43 -5.15
CA ILE A 33 6.74 -5.09 -4.82
C ILE A 33 5.63 -4.03 -4.85
N GLY A 34 4.73 -4.07 -5.83
CA GLY A 34 3.60 -3.16 -5.90
C GLY A 34 2.65 -3.28 -4.70
N LEU A 35 2.39 -4.50 -4.22
CA LEU A 35 1.59 -4.71 -3.01
C LEU A 35 2.30 -4.20 -1.74
N TYR A 36 3.61 -4.36 -1.63
CA TYR A 36 4.39 -3.76 -0.54
C TYR A 36 4.35 -2.22 -0.60
N ALA A 37 4.37 -1.64 -1.79
CA ALA A 37 4.23 -0.20 -1.99
C ALA A 37 2.84 0.32 -1.58
N ILE A 38 1.75 -0.42 -1.89
CA ILE A 38 0.40 -0.12 -1.37
C ILE A 38 0.39 -0.15 0.16
N ALA A 39 0.96 -1.20 0.76
CA ALA A 39 0.99 -1.35 2.21
C ALA A 39 1.72 -0.17 2.87
N ALA A 40 2.91 0.18 2.38
CA ALA A 40 3.69 1.30 2.89
C ALA A 40 2.96 2.64 2.71
N GLY A 41 2.42 2.90 1.51
CA GLY A 41 1.67 4.12 1.22
C GLY A 41 0.41 4.25 2.08
N SER A 42 -0.34 3.17 2.26
CA SER A 42 -1.54 3.13 3.10
C SER A 42 -1.23 3.36 4.57
N PHE A 43 -0.13 2.79 5.08
CA PHE A 43 0.31 3.00 6.45
C PHE A 43 0.70 4.46 6.72
N LEU A 44 1.45 5.09 5.79
CA LEU A 44 1.77 6.51 5.89
C LEU A 44 0.50 7.39 5.81
N ALA A 45 -0.45 7.03 4.95
CA ALA A 45 -1.72 7.75 4.82
C ALA A 45 -2.49 7.75 6.14
N MET A 46 -2.56 6.59 6.80
CA MET A 46 -3.24 6.41 8.08
C MET A 46 -2.70 7.33 9.18
N ILE A 47 -1.36 7.49 9.27
CA ILE A 47 -0.73 8.39 10.25
C ILE A 47 -1.21 9.83 10.03
N VAL A 48 -1.17 10.30 8.78
CA VAL A 48 -1.58 11.69 8.49
C VAL A 48 -3.09 11.89 8.66
N GLN A 49 -3.90 10.90 8.27
CA GLN A 49 -5.35 10.96 8.42
C GLN A 49 -5.77 10.99 9.90
N LEU A 50 -5.08 10.25 10.78
CA LEU A 50 -5.30 10.33 12.22
C LEU A 50 -4.98 11.74 12.76
N HIS A 51 -3.86 12.32 12.33
CA HIS A 51 -3.49 13.69 12.73
C HIS A 51 -4.49 14.74 12.22
N ALA A 52 -5.10 14.53 11.06
CA ALA A 52 -6.10 15.42 10.49
C ALA A 52 -7.53 15.18 11.00
N GLY A 53 -7.76 14.19 11.88
CA GLY A 53 -9.11 13.82 12.35
C GLY A 53 -9.99 13.17 11.27
N LEU A 54 -9.40 12.67 10.18
CA LEU A 54 -10.08 12.12 9.02
C LEU A 54 -10.33 10.60 9.18
N TYR A 55 -11.19 10.23 10.12
CA TYR A 55 -11.41 8.82 10.49
C TYR A 55 -11.97 7.94 9.36
N TYR A 56 -12.84 8.48 8.50
CA TYR A 56 -13.35 7.72 7.34
C TYR A 56 -12.23 7.31 6.38
N PHE A 57 -11.30 8.24 6.10
CA PHE A 57 -10.16 7.97 5.26
C PHE A 57 -9.17 7.02 5.93
N PHE A 58 -9.00 7.12 7.26
CA PHE A 58 -8.20 6.16 8.03
C PHE A 58 -8.69 4.72 7.84
N PHE A 59 -9.99 4.46 7.98
CA PHE A 59 -10.54 3.12 7.76
C PHE A 59 -10.42 2.66 6.31
N ALA A 60 -10.55 3.57 5.33
CA ALA A 60 -10.31 3.25 3.93
C ALA A 60 -8.85 2.83 3.68
N SER A 61 -7.87 3.55 4.24
CA SER A 61 -6.46 3.19 4.14
C SER A 61 -6.13 1.91 4.92
N ALA A 62 -6.78 1.66 6.06
CA ALA A 62 -6.67 0.40 6.80
C ALA A 62 -7.20 -0.78 5.98
N PHE A 63 -8.31 -0.61 5.25
CA PHE A 63 -8.83 -1.64 4.34
C PHE A 63 -7.82 -1.98 3.24
N TRP A 64 -7.21 -0.98 2.60
CA TRP A 64 -6.17 -1.19 1.58
C TRP A 64 -4.91 -1.86 2.16
N LEU A 65 -4.52 -1.52 3.38
CA LEU A 65 -3.42 -2.17 4.09
C LEU A 65 -3.71 -3.66 4.34
N LEU A 66 -4.89 -3.99 4.86
CA LEU A 66 -5.29 -5.38 5.10
C LEU A 66 -5.40 -6.18 3.80
N ASN A 67 -5.97 -5.59 2.76
CA ASN A 67 -6.15 -6.25 1.47
C ASN A 67 -4.80 -6.53 0.78
N SER A 68 -3.87 -5.56 0.81
CA SER A 68 -2.51 -5.75 0.31
C SER A 68 -1.77 -6.83 1.10
N ALA A 69 -1.88 -6.85 2.43
CA ALA A 69 -1.29 -7.91 3.26
C ALA A 69 -1.88 -9.29 2.94
N HIS A 70 -3.20 -9.39 2.74
CA HIS A 70 -3.86 -10.63 2.34
C HIS A 70 -3.37 -11.10 0.95
N ALA A 71 -3.31 -10.19 -0.02
CA ALA A 71 -2.82 -10.48 -1.37
C ALA A 71 -1.35 -10.95 -1.35
N ILE A 72 -0.48 -10.31 -0.55
CA ILE A 72 0.91 -10.73 -0.35
C ILE A 72 0.97 -12.16 0.20
N ARG A 73 0.21 -12.45 1.27
CA ARG A 73 0.16 -13.81 1.86
C ARG A 73 -0.31 -14.85 0.86
N LYS A 74 -1.34 -14.54 0.07
CA LYS A 74 -1.86 -15.42 -0.99
C LYS A 74 -0.80 -15.69 -2.06
N MET A 75 -0.15 -14.64 -2.55
CA MET A 75 0.93 -14.74 -3.54
C MET A 75 2.11 -15.59 -3.05
N LEU A 76 2.57 -15.35 -1.81
CA LEU A 76 3.66 -16.12 -1.21
C LEU A 76 3.30 -17.60 -1.03
N ARG A 77 2.05 -17.92 -0.64
CA ARG A 77 1.59 -19.31 -0.51
C ARG A 77 1.50 -20.02 -1.86
N THR A 78 0.97 -19.36 -2.88
CA THR A 78 0.88 -19.95 -4.23
C THR A 78 2.26 -20.23 -4.82
N ASN A 79 3.25 -19.37 -4.56
CA ASN A 79 4.62 -19.59 -5.03
C ASN A 79 5.35 -20.71 -4.24
N LYS A 80 5.00 -20.93 -2.97
CA LYS A 80 5.56 -22.03 -2.16
C LYS A 80 5.07 -23.42 -2.58
N GLY A 81 3.95 -23.54 -3.29
CA GLY A 81 3.43 -24.82 -3.77
C GLY A 81 4.07 -25.34 -5.06
N ILE A 82 5.10 -24.66 -5.58
CA ILE A 82 5.80 -24.99 -6.84
C ILE A 82 7.23 -25.52 -6.57
N PHE A 83 7.61 -25.68 -5.29
CA PHE A 83 8.86 -26.34 -4.89
C PHE A 83 8.56 -27.68 -4.21
#